data_AF-A0A7S9VXI3-F1
#
_entry.id   AF-A0A7S9VXI3-F1
#
_cell.length_a   1.000
_cell.length_b   1.000
_cell.length_c   1.000
_cell.angle_alpha   90.00
_cell.angle_beta   90.00
_cell.angle_gamma   90.00
#
_symmetry.space_group_name_H-M   'P 1'
#
loop_
_entity.id
_entity.type
_entity.pdbx_description
1 polymer ?
#
loop_
_entity_poly.entity_id
_entity_poly.type
_entity_poly.pdbx_seq_one_letter_code
_entity_poly.pdbx_strand_id
1 'polypeptide(L)'
;MHAIFFAAAPLAFLVAAPVSASNRGHSAQEDPAVGPTQFSARQIHAYAAALLDIQKMRQSLSAQAAKLAPEQAAILKNKAQSEMIAIVERHGLDLPGFNAITTEVERQRRLRHEVRQLMMEQLLST
;
A
#
# COMPACT_ATOMS: atom_id res chain seq x y z
N MET A 1 22.09 -55.14 15.04
CA MET A 1 21.93 -55.03 16.52
C MET A 1 21.20 -53.73 16.82
N HIS A 2 20.50 -53.70 17.96
CA HIS A 2 19.48 -52.70 18.35
C HIS A 2 18.21 -52.75 17.49
N ALA A 3 17.00 -52.74 18.04
CA ALA A 3 16.40 -53.24 19.28
C ALA A 3 14.92 -52.83 19.19
N ILE A 4 14.03 -53.69 19.69
CA ILE A 4 12.58 -53.54 19.66
C ILE A 4 12.15 -52.62 20.83
N PHE A 5 11.05 -51.86 20.72
CA PHE A 5 9.86 -51.90 21.63
C PHE A 5 9.03 -50.61 21.81
N PHE A 6 7.72 -50.84 22.02
CA PHE A 6 6.70 -50.00 22.69
C PHE A 6 6.33 -48.64 22.03
N ALA A 7 5.13 -48.09 22.21
CA ALA A 7 3.85 -48.66 22.65
C ALA A 7 2.67 -47.79 22.17
N ALA A 8 1.50 -48.41 22.17
CA ALA A 8 0.17 -47.84 22.01
C ALA A 8 -0.14 -46.58 22.87
N ALA A 9 -0.96 -45.69 22.30
CA ALA A 9 -2.27 -45.24 22.82
C ALA A 9 -2.54 -43.75 22.46
N PRO A 10 -3.68 -43.41 21.82
CA PRO A 10 -4.07 -42.03 21.61
C PRO A 10 -4.78 -41.47 22.83
N LEU A 11 -4.26 -40.39 23.42
CA LEU A 11 -4.96 -39.63 24.46
C LEU A 11 -5.74 -38.46 23.83
N ALA A 12 -6.95 -38.77 23.37
CA ALA A 12 -7.93 -37.77 22.98
C ALA A 12 -8.44 -37.03 24.23
N PHE A 13 -8.00 -35.79 24.43
CA PHE A 13 -8.52 -34.94 25.51
C PHE A 13 -9.74 -34.15 25.02
N LEU A 14 -10.93 -34.66 25.32
CA LEU A 14 -12.21 -34.00 25.09
C LEU A 14 -12.39 -32.88 26.13
N VAL A 15 -12.07 -31.65 25.74
CA VAL A 15 -12.48 -30.44 26.50
C VAL A 15 -13.88 -30.04 26.07
N ALA A 16 -14.81 -30.02 27.02
CA ALA A 16 -16.19 -29.61 26.82
C ALA A 16 -16.48 -28.25 27.50
N ALA A 17 -17.41 -27.49 26.90
CA ALA A 17 -18.00 -26.24 27.42
C ALA A 17 -17.05 -25.01 27.42
N PRO A 18 -17.57 -23.76 27.26
CA PRO A 18 -18.96 -23.33 27.45
C PRO A 18 -19.79 -23.17 26.17
N VAL A 19 -21.11 -23.39 26.31
CA VAL A 19 -22.12 -22.85 25.41
C VAL A 19 -22.31 -21.37 25.74
N SER A 20 -21.89 -20.48 24.83
CA SER A 20 -22.30 -19.08 24.85
C SER A 20 -23.61 -18.93 24.09
N ALA A 21 -24.73 -18.99 24.81
CA ALA A 21 -26.04 -18.67 24.27
C ALA A 21 -26.35 -17.16 24.45
N SER A 22 -27.00 -16.56 23.44
CA SER A 22 -27.34 -15.12 23.32
C SER A 22 -26.16 -14.25 22.85
N ASN A 23 -26.17 -13.64 21.66
CA ASN A 23 -27.27 -12.83 21.14
C ASN A 23 -27.34 -12.86 19.59
N ARG A 24 -28.53 -13.10 19.01
CA ARG A 24 -28.76 -12.82 17.58
C ARG A 24 -29.07 -11.34 17.42
N GLY A 25 -28.12 -10.56 16.92
CA GLY A 25 -28.35 -9.14 16.64
C GLY A 25 -27.18 -8.49 15.95
N HIS A 26 -27.26 -8.38 14.62
CA HIS A 26 -26.34 -7.69 13.72
C HIS A 26 -24.89 -8.19 13.66
N SER A 27 -24.59 -8.78 12.50
CA SER A 27 -23.24 -9.07 12.02
C SER A 27 -22.44 -7.79 11.82
N ALA A 28 -21.86 -7.24 12.90
CA ALA A 28 -20.65 -6.47 12.77
C ALA A 28 -19.55 -7.45 12.34
N GLN A 29 -19.26 -7.49 11.03
CA GLN A 29 -18.09 -8.17 10.53
C GLN A 29 -16.88 -7.36 10.99
N GLU A 30 -16.32 -7.73 12.14
CA GLU A 30 -15.07 -7.17 12.64
C GLU A 30 -13.96 -7.55 11.63
N ASP A 31 -13.62 -6.58 10.78
CA ASP A 31 -12.50 -6.68 9.85
C ASP A 31 -11.24 -7.03 10.68
N PRO A 32 -10.47 -8.07 10.32
CA PRO A 32 -9.35 -8.54 11.13
C PRO A 32 -8.39 -7.39 11.41
N ALA A 33 -8.29 -7.04 12.70
CA ALA A 33 -7.75 -5.79 13.21
C ALA A 33 -6.57 -5.27 12.38
N VAL A 34 -6.82 -4.16 11.67
CA VAL A 34 -5.81 -3.44 10.89
C VAL A 34 -4.72 -3.00 11.86
N GLY A 35 -3.57 -3.67 11.82
CA GLY A 35 -2.37 -3.20 12.51
C GLY A 35 -2.11 -1.76 12.08
N PRO A 36 -1.90 -0.82 13.02
CA PRO A 36 -2.05 0.60 12.75
C PRO A 36 -1.14 1.04 11.62
N THR A 37 -1.73 1.48 10.50
CA THR A 37 -0.98 2.14 9.44
C THR A 37 -0.39 3.42 10.04
N GLN A 38 0.93 3.58 9.94
CA GLN A 38 1.67 4.68 10.56
C GLN A 38 1.33 6.06 9.96
N PHE A 39 0.54 6.07 8.89
CA PHE A 39 0.09 7.25 8.16
C PHE A 39 -1.42 7.39 8.24
N SER A 40 -1.90 8.62 8.37
CA SER A 40 -3.33 8.93 8.35
C SER A 40 -3.95 8.70 6.96
N ALA A 41 -5.25 8.40 6.91
CA ALA A 41 -6.00 8.28 5.65
C ALA A 41 -5.78 9.50 4.73
N ARG A 42 -5.74 10.72 5.29
CA ARG A 42 -5.44 11.95 4.53
C ARG A 42 -4.08 11.91 3.84
N GLN A 43 -3.03 11.41 4.52
CA GLN A 43 -1.70 11.25 3.91
C GLN A 43 -1.69 10.16 2.83
N ILE A 44 -2.44 9.08 3.01
CA ILE A 44 -2.56 8.00 2.02
C ILE A 44 -3.29 8.49 0.75
N HIS A 45 -4.38 9.26 0.90
CA HIS A 45 -5.05 9.93 -0.22
C HIS A 45 -4.15 10.95 -0.93
N ALA A 46 -3.47 11.82 -0.18
CA ALA A 46 -2.52 12.79 -0.75
C ALA A 46 -1.39 12.10 -1.52
N TYR A 47 -0.88 10.98 -0.98
CA TYR A 47 0.14 10.16 -1.64
C TYR A 47 -0.39 9.51 -2.93
N ALA A 48 -1.60 8.95 -2.92
CA ALA A 48 -2.22 8.35 -4.10
C ALA A 48 -2.43 9.39 -5.22
N ALA A 49 -2.92 10.58 -4.87
CA ALA A 49 -3.10 11.68 -5.82
C ALA A 49 -1.76 12.19 -6.38
N ALA A 50 -0.75 12.42 -5.52
CA ALA A 50 0.59 12.80 -5.95
C ALA A 50 1.25 11.75 -6.84
N LEU A 51 1.13 10.46 -6.49
CA LEU A 51 1.66 9.34 -7.28
C LEU A 51 1.02 9.27 -8.66
N LEU A 52 -0.30 9.50 -8.77
CA LEU A 52 -1.01 9.56 -10.04
C LEU A 52 -0.51 10.72 -10.92
N ASP A 53 -0.37 11.91 -10.35
CA ASP A 53 0.13 13.08 -11.09
C ASP A 53 1.61 12.93 -11.49
N ILE A 54 2.45 12.31 -10.64
CA ILE A 54 3.83 11.94 -10.99
C ILE A 54 3.85 10.94 -12.15
N GLN A 55 2.93 9.98 -12.21
CA GLN A 55 2.83 9.04 -13.33
C GLN A 55 2.42 9.75 -14.64
N LYS A 56 1.41 10.62 -14.60
CA LYS A 56 1.00 11.46 -15.74
C LYS A 56 2.16 12.34 -16.24
N MET A 57 2.88 12.98 -15.32
CA MET A 57 4.08 13.78 -15.62
C MET A 57 5.17 12.92 -16.29
N ARG A 58 5.51 11.76 -15.73
CA ARG A 58 6.52 10.84 -16.30
C ARG A 58 6.13 10.35 -17.70
N GLN A 59 4.85 10.06 -17.94
CA GLN A 59 4.35 9.69 -19.26
C GLN A 59 4.51 10.83 -20.29
N SER A 60 4.14 12.06 -19.89
CA SER A 60 4.32 13.26 -20.71
C SER A 60 5.79 13.55 -21.03
N LEU A 61 6.69 13.43 -20.03
CA LEU A 61 8.13 13.62 -20.25
C LEU A 61 8.74 12.51 -21.09
N SER A 62 8.29 11.25 -20.96
CA SER A 62 8.73 10.15 -21.83
C SER A 62 8.36 10.41 -23.30
N ALA A 63 7.14 10.89 -23.55
CA ALA A 63 6.68 11.27 -24.90
C ALA A 63 7.42 12.49 -25.49
N GLN A 64 8.00 13.35 -24.64
CA GLN A 64 8.90 14.43 -25.04
C GLN A 64 10.32 13.90 -25.29
N ALA A 65 10.87 13.07 -24.39
CA ALA A 65 12.20 12.47 -24.49
C ALA A 65 12.41 11.72 -25.82
N ALA A 66 11.40 11.01 -26.30
CA ALA A 66 11.42 10.29 -27.58
C ALA A 66 11.63 11.19 -28.81
N LYS A 67 11.58 12.51 -28.66
CA LYS A 67 11.72 13.51 -29.73
C LYS A 67 12.98 14.40 -29.58
N LEU A 68 13.79 14.16 -28.55
CA LEU A 68 14.90 15.04 -28.15
C LEU A 68 16.27 14.37 -28.40
N ALA A 69 17.29 15.20 -28.58
CA ALA A 69 18.68 14.75 -28.69
C ALA A 69 19.24 14.33 -27.30
N PRO A 70 20.26 13.46 -27.21
CA PRO A 70 20.74 12.92 -25.93
C PRO A 70 21.13 13.97 -24.88
N GLU A 71 21.73 15.10 -25.28
CA GLU A 71 22.13 16.17 -24.36
C GLU A 71 20.93 16.85 -23.68
N GLN A 72 19.78 16.91 -24.37
CA GLN A 72 18.55 17.49 -23.85
C GLN A 72 17.89 16.58 -22.79
N ALA A 73 18.24 15.29 -22.73
CA ALA A 73 17.74 14.36 -21.73
C ALA A 73 18.23 14.71 -20.30
N ALA A 74 19.42 15.28 -20.16
CA ALA A 74 19.94 15.72 -18.86
C ALA A 74 19.12 16.90 -18.29
N ILE A 75 18.77 17.88 -19.15
CA ILE A 75 17.89 18.99 -18.81
C ILE A 75 16.50 18.47 -18.43
N LEU A 76 15.98 17.51 -19.19
CA LEU A 76 14.68 16.88 -18.94
C LEU A 76 14.63 16.16 -17.59
N LYS A 77 15.72 15.48 -17.18
CA LYS A 77 15.83 14.84 -15.87
C LYS A 77 15.76 15.84 -14.72
N ASN A 78 16.50 16.95 -14.81
CA ASN A 78 16.46 18.00 -13.78
C ASN A 78 15.07 18.63 -13.68
N LYS A 79 14.41 18.89 -14.81
CA LYS A 79 13.02 19.35 -14.84
C LYS A 79 12.08 18.32 -14.20
N ALA A 80 12.19 17.04 -14.54
CA ALA A 80 11.39 15.97 -13.96
C ALA A 80 11.48 15.90 -12.43
N GLN A 81 12.68 16.11 -11.88
CA GLN A 81 12.91 16.13 -10.43
C GLN A 81 12.26 17.34 -9.76
N SER A 82 12.37 18.54 -10.36
CA SER A 82 11.71 19.75 -9.84
C SER A 82 10.18 19.65 -9.90
N GLU A 83 9.62 19.16 -11.01
CA GLU A 83 8.19 18.94 -11.17
C GLU A 83 7.65 17.88 -10.18
N MET A 84 8.42 16.81 -9.94
CA MET A 84 8.06 15.79 -8.95
C MET A 84 7.93 16.38 -7.54
N ILE A 85 8.87 17.24 -7.13
CA ILE A 85 8.83 17.93 -5.82
C ILE A 85 7.59 18.84 -5.76
N ALA A 86 7.37 19.66 -6.79
CA ALA A 86 6.22 20.56 -6.85
C ALA A 86 4.86 19.85 -6.86
N ILE A 87 4.77 18.62 -7.42
CA ILE A 87 3.57 17.78 -7.33
C ILE A 87 3.36 17.29 -5.89
N VAL A 88 4.41 16.79 -5.22
CA VAL A 88 4.33 16.29 -3.84
C VAL A 88 3.90 17.42 -2.88
N GLU A 89 4.50 18.60 -3.00
CA GLU A 89 4.17 19.79 -2.20
C GLU A 89 2.73 20.28 -2.45
N ARG A 90 2.24 20.25 -3.70
CA ARG A 90 0.87 20.63 -4.05
C ARG A 90 -0.19 19.78 -3.35
N HIS A 91 0.11 18.51 -3.11
CA HIS A 91 -0.78 17.59 -2.37
C HIS A 91 -0.60 17.66 -0.84
N GLY A 92 0.21 18.60 -0.35
CA GLY A 92 0.44 18.81 1.09
C GLY A 92 1.35 17.76 1.74
N LEU A 93 2.21 17.12 0.95
CA LEU A 93 3.27 16.24 1.41
C LEU A 93 4.64 16.92 1.22
N ASP A 94 5.64 16.48 1.98
CA ASP A 94 7.04 16.76 1.72
C ASP A 94 7.71 15.54 1.06
N LEU A 95 8.89 15.73 0.45
CA LEU A 95 9.62 14.64 -0.19
C LEU A 95 10.00 13.50 0.79
N PRO A 96 10.46 13.78 2.04
CA PRO A 96 10.63 12.76 3.07
C PRO A 96 9.34 11.96 3.37
N GLY A 97 8.21 12.62 3.59
CA GLY A 97 6.93 11.97 3.87
C GLY A 97 6.44 11.11 2.70
N PHE A 98 6.57 11.61 1.47
CA PHE A 98 6.26 10.83 0.27
C PHE A 98 7.11 9.55 0.17
N ASN A 99 8.43 9.65 0.44
CA ASN A 99 9.33 8.49 0.40
C ASN A 99 9.06 7.49 1.55
N ALA A 100 8.68 7.98 2.73
CA ALA A 100 8.29 7.14 3.86
C ALA A 100 7.00 6.34 3.56
N ILE A 101 5.99 6.99 2.98
CA ILE A 101 4.77 6.33 2.52
C ILE A 101 5.09 5.36 1.38
N THR A 102 5.96 5.72 0.43
CA THR A 102 6.42 4.84 -0.66
C THR A 102 6.98 3.53 -0.11
N THR A 103 7.90 3.61 0.85
CA THR A 103 8.53 2.44 1.50
C THR A 103 7.49 1.54 2.17
N GLU A 104 6.53 2.12 2.89
CA GLU A 104 5.49 1.35 3.59
C GLU A 104 4.45 0.76 2.61
N VAL A 105 4.14 1.46 1.52
CA VAL A 105 3.33 0.97 0.40
C VAL A 105 4.01 -0.20 -0.31
N GLU A 106 5.32 -0.18 -0.49
CA GLU A 106 6.08 -1.30 -1.06
C GLU A 106 6.10 -2.52 -0.12
N ARG A 107 6.28 -2.29 1.19
CA ARG A 107 6.25 -3.34 2.21
C ARG A 107 4.87 -3.97 2.38
N GLN A 108 3.80 -3.17 2.46
CA GLN A 108 2.47 -3.64 2.82
C GLN A 108 1.57 -3.93 1.60
N ARG A 109 1.20 -5.20 1.40
CA ARG A 109 0.28 -5.61 0.32
C ARG A 109 -1.10 -4.96 0.40
N ARG A 110 -1.64 -4.75 1.61
CA ARG A 110 -2.96 -4.11 1.82
C ARG A 110 -2.92 -2.63 1.42
N LEU A 111 -1.97 -1.87 1.98
CA LEU A 111 -1.79 -0.44 1.66
C LEU A 111 -1.54 -0.19 0.16
N ARG A 112 -0.81 -1.08 -0.52
CA ARG A 112 -0.65 -1.05 -1.99
C ARG A 112 -1.94 -1.34 -2.78
N HIS A 113 -2.87 -2.10 -2.22
CA HIS A 113 -4.19 -2.26 -2.81
C HIS A 113 -5.03 -1.00 -2.62
N GLU A 114 -5.07 -0.47 -1.39
CA GLU A 114 -5.75 0.78 -1.02
C GLU A 114 -5.31 1.95 -1.91
N VAL A 115 -4.01 2.26 -1.98
CA VAL A 115 -3.47 3.31 -2.86
C VAL A 115 -3.89 3.10 -4.32
N ARG A 116 -3.93 1.86 -4.83
CA ARG A 116 -4.38 1.60 -6.20
C ARG A 116 -5.86 1.91 -6.38
N GLN A 117 -6.72 1.59 -5.41
CA GLN A 117 -8.14 1.94 -5.48
C GLN A 117 -8.31 3.46 -5.49
N LEU A 118 -7.64 4.18 -4.58
CA LEU A 118 -7.68 5.65 -4.53
C LEU A 118 -7.19 6.30 -5.83
N MET A 119 -6.17 5.75 -6.47
CA MET A 119 -5.72 6.22 -7.79
C MET A 119 -6.76 5.98 -8.90
N MET A 120 -7.51 4.87 -8.85
CA MET A 120 -8.59 4.57 -9.80
C MET A 120 -9.81 5.46 -9.57
N GLU A 121 -10.23 5.66 -8.31
CA GLU A 121 -11.29 6.59 -7.93
C GLU A 121 -10.97 8.01 -8.40
N GLN A 122 -9.72 8.47 -8.22
CA GLN A 122 -9.25 9.76 -8.69
C GLN A 122 -9.28 9.86 -10.23
N LEU A 123 -8.95 8.80 -10.96
CA LEU A 123 -9.04 8.75 -12.43
C LEU A 123 -10.48 8.78 -12.95
N LEU A 124 -11.43 8.20 -12.22
CA LEU A 124 -12.86 8.23 -12.56
C LEU A 124 -13.55 9.56 -12.22
N SER A 125 -12.87 10.41 -11.43
CA SER A 125 -13.38 11.70 -10.94
C SER A 125 -12.83 12.91 -11.71
N THR A 126 -12.01 12.69 -12.75
CA THR A 126 -11.37 13.74 -13.58
C THR A 126 -11.74 13.62 -15.04
#